data_AF-A0A505HHD5-F1
#
_entry.id   AF-A0A505HHD5-F1
#
_cell.length_a   1.000
_cell.length_b   1.000
_cell.length_c   1.000
_cell.angle_alpha   90.00
_cell.angle_beta   90.00
_cell.angle_gamma   90.00
#
_symmetry.space_group_name_H-M   'P 1'
#
loop_
_entity.id
_entity.type
_entity.pdbx_description
1 polymer ?
#
loop_
_entity_poly.entity_id
_entity_poly.type
_entity_poly.pdbx_seq_one_letter_code
_entity_poly.pdbx_strand_id
1 'polypeptide(L)'
;MFTFDGRSIPHDGRQSVAAALLAAGIRSWRSTRVEGRPRGVFCGIGVCFDCLVTVNGVPSQRACLVVARSGDVIEPQDERRERT
;
A
#
# COMPACT_ATOMS: atom_id res chain seq x y z
N MET A 1 -7.50 7.03 -11.37
CA MET A 1 -7.90 6.38 -10.10
C MET A 1 -7.44 4.94 -10.13
N PHE A 2 -7.03 4.40 -8.99
CA PHE A 2 -6.74 2.97 -8.80
C PHE A 2 -7.68 2.38 -7.74
N THR A 3 -7.71 1.06 -7.59
CA THR A 3 -8.46 0.41 -6.51
C THR A 3 -7.52 -0.01 -5.40
N PHE A 4 -7.89 0.28 -4.16
CA PHE A 4 -7.22 -0.19 -2.96
C PHE A 4 -8.20 -0.90 -2.03
N ASP A 5 -8.00 -2.20 -1.78
CA ASP A 5 -8.91 -2.99 -0.93
C ASP A 5 -10.39 -2.84 -1.34
N GLY A 6 -10.65 -2.92 -2.65
CA GLY A 6 -11.98 -2.70 -3.23
C GLY A 6 -12.46 -1.25 -3.28
N ARG A 7 -11.73 -0.29 -2.72
CA ARG A 7 -12.09 1.15 -2.71
C ARG A 7 -11.41 1.91 -3.84
N SER A 8 -12.16 2.76 -4.55
CA SER A 8 -11.56 3.66 -5.54
C SER A 8 -10.76 4.78 -4.88
N ILE A 9 -9.49 4.92 -5.25
CA ILE A 9 -8.57 5.96 -4.75
C ILE A 9 -8.24 6.93 -5.89
N PRO A 10 -8.59 8.22 -5.77
CA PRO A 10 -8.15 9.25 -6.69
C PRO A 10 -6.66 9.53 -6.52
N HIS A 11 -5.99 9.89 -7.61
CA HIS A 11 -4.60 10.34 -7.61
C HIS A 11 -4.39 11.33 -8.76
N ASP A 12 -3.36 12.16 -8.65
CA ASP A 12 -3.01 13.21 -9.64
C ASP A 12 -2.10 12.71 -10.78
N GLY A 13 -1.80 11.41 -10.83
CA GLY A 13 -0.92 10.79 -11.83
C GLY A 13 0.59 11.03 -11.62
N ARG A 14 0.99 11.81 -10.61
CA ARG A 14 2.39 12.12 -10.27
C ARG A 14 2.80 11.59 -8.91
N GLN A 15 1.83 11.21 -8.08
CA GLN A 15 2.04 10.64 -6.75
C GLN A 15 2.47 9.17 -6.79
N SER A 16 3.19 8.77 -5.74
CA SER A 16 3.32 7.35 -5.39
C SER A 16 2.00 6.81 -4.84
N VAL A 17 1.84 5.49 -4.83
CA VAL A 17 0.71 4.81 -4.20
C VAL A 17 0.59 5.24 -2.74
N ALA A 18 1.69 5.29 -1.99
CA ALA A 18 1.69 5.74 -0.60
C ALA A 18 1.19 7.19 -0.45
N ALA A 19 1.63 8.10 -1.33
CA ALA A 19 1.17 9.49 -1.29
C ALA A 19 -0.33 9.62 -1.58
N ALA A 20 -0.83 8.86 -2.56
CA ALA A 20 -2.26 8.83 -2.87
C ALA A 20 -3.10 8.25 -1.72
N LEU A 21 -2.63 7.18 -1.07
CA LEU A 21 -3.31 6.62 0.12
C LEU A 21 -3.34 7.62 1.28
N LEU A 22 -2.24 8.32 1.54
CA LEU A 22 -2.19 9.38 2.55
C LEU A 22 -3.16 10.51 2.22
N ALA A 23 -3.22 10.97 0.97
CA ALA A 23 -4.15 12.00 0.52
C ALA A 23 -5.62 11.56 0.69
N ALA A 24 -5.90 10.27 0.54
CA ALA A 24 -7.20 9.66 0.81
C ALA A 24 -7.47 9.40 2.31
N GLY A 25 -6.59 9.83 3.21
CA GLY A 25 -6.72 9.67 4.67
C GLY A 25 -6.34 8.28 5.21
N ILE A 26 -5.80 7.39 4.37
CA ILE A 26 -5.40 6.03 4.74
C ILE A 26 -3.95 6.07 5.23
N ARG A 27 -3.76 5.92 6.55
CA ARG A 27 -2.44 6.00 7.21
C ARG A 27 -1.81 4.63 7.49
N SER A 28 -2.63 3.59 7.53
CA SER A 28 -2.18 2.21 7.73
C SER A 28 -2.95 1.27 6.82
N TRP A 29 -2.25 0.29 6.26
CA TRP A 29 -2.76 -0.66 5.28
C TRP A 29 -2.15 -2.06 5.41
N ARG A 30 -1.37 -2.31 6.46
CA ARG A 30 -0.97 -3.65 6.87
C ARG A 30 -0.64 -3.65 8.34
N SER A 31 -0.43 -4.82 8.89
CA SER A 31 -0.04 -5.02 10.28
C SER A 31 1.28 -5.77 10.37
N THR A 32 2.06 -5.52 11.43
CA THR A 32 3.25 -6.34 11.70
C THR A 32 2.85 -7.77 12.00
N ARG A 33 3.68 -8.72 11.57
CA ARG A 33 3.50 -10.14 11.85
C ARG A 33 3.40 -10.42 13.36
N VAL A 34 4.26 -9.75 14.12
CA VAL A 34 4.34 -9.84 15.59
C VAL A 34 3.53 -8.66 16.16
N GLU A 35 2.63 -8.94 17.10
CA GLU A 35 1.74 -7.97 17.78
C GLU A 35 0.70 -7.23 16.91
N GLY A 36 0.67 -7.40 15.59
CA GLY A 36 -0.38 -6.82 14.75
C GLY A 36 -0.40 -5.29 14.75
N ARG A 37 0.75 -4.64 14.93
CA ARG A 37 0.82 -3.17 14.98
C ARG A 37 0.56 -2.58 13.59
N PRO A 38 -0.23 -1.51 13.49
CA PRO A 38 -0.55 -0.88 12.21
C PRO A 38 0.70 -0.31 11.55
N ARG A 39 0.87 -0.60 10.26
CA ARG A 39 1.95 -0.10 9.40
C ARG A 39 1.40 0.54 8.14
N GLY A 40 2.19 1.47 7.62
CA GLY A 40 1.94 2.25 6.42
C GLY A 40 3.24 2.88 5.94
N VAL A 41 3.18 4.05 5.31
CA VAL A 41 4.39 4.77 4.93
C VAL A 41 5.04 5.44 6.14
N PHE A 42 6.34 5.18 6.32
CA PHE A 42 7.17 5.79 7.35
C PHE A 42 8.33 6.57 6.71
N CYS A 43 9.30 5.88 6.11
CA CYS A 43 10.49 6.54 5.55
C CYS A 43 10.25 7.29 4.23
N GLY A 44 9.23 6.91 3.45
CA GLY A 44 8.97 7.48 2.12
C GLY A 44 10.03 7.21 1.03
N ILE A 45 11.20 6.67 1.39
CA ILE A 45 12.37 6.52 0.50
C ILE A 45 12.72 5.05 0.16
N GLY A 46 11.89 4.09 0.60
CA GLY A 46 12.03 2.69 0.23
C GLY A 46 12.92 1.81 1.11
N VAL A 47 13.42 2.29 2.25
CA VAL A 47 14.36 1.54 3.11
C VAL A 47 13.70 0.75 4.24
N CYS A 48 12.54 1.16 4.74
CA CYS A 48 11.96 0.60 5.98
C CYS A 48 11.07 -0.63 5.80
N PHE A 49 10.54 -0.89 4.60
CA PHE A 49 9.60 -1.99 4.32
C PHE A 49 8.27 -1.98 5.13
N ASP A 50 7.91 -0.88 5.80
CA ASP A 50 6.62 -0.79 6.50
C ASP A 50 5.42 -0.64 5.53
N CYS A 51 5.66 -0.10 4.34
CA CYS A 51 4.63 0.29 3.36
C CYS A 51 4.29 -0.78 2.31
N LEU A 52 4.45 -2.06 2.62
CA LEU A 52 4.26 -3.13 1.64
C LEU A 52 2.81 -3.24 1.16
N VAL A 53 2.64 -3.48 -0.14
CA VAL A 53 1.37 -3.72 -0.84
C VAL A 53 1.57 -4.77 -1.93
N THR A 54 0.48 -5.39 -2.36
CA THR A 54 0.41 -6.15 -3.61
C THR A 54 -0.10 -5.24 -4.71
N VAL A 55 0.58 -5.19 -5.86
CA VAL A 55 0.17 -4.37 -7.01
C VAL A 55 -0.04 -5.29 -8.21
N ASN A 56 -1.26 -5.36 -8.72
CA ASN A 56 -1.64 -6.19 -9.86
C ASN A 56 -1.17 -7.64 -9.70
N GLY A 57 -1.36 -8.20 -8.49
CA GLY A 57 -0.94 -9.56 -8.13
C GLY A 57 0.55 -9.73 -7.79
N VAL A 58 1.37 -8.68 -7.93
CA VAL A 58 2.81 -8.73 -7.57
C VAL A 58 2.98 -8.29 -6.11
N PRO A 59 3.38 -9.19 -5.20
CA PRO A 59 3.53 -8.86 -3.79
C PRO A 59 4.83 -8.09 -3.50
N SER A 60 4.97 -7.69 -2.25
CA SER A 60 6.14 -7.07 -1.63
C SER A 60 6.61 -5.80 -2.32
N GLN A 61 5.68 -5.06 -2.93
CA GLN A 61 5.94 -3.76 -3.50
C GLN A 61 5.94 -2.70 -2.41
N ARG A 62 6.89 -1.77 -2.47
CA ARG A 62 6.94 -0.64 -1.54
C ARG A 62 6.05 0.47 -2.10
N ALA A 63 4.90 0.71 -1.47
CA ALA A 63 3.94 1.71 -1.94
C ALA A 63 4.56 3.11 -2.12
N CYS A 64 5.63 3.44 -1.37
CA CYS A 64 6.35 4.70 -1.51
C CYS A 64 7.18 4.83 -2.81
N LEU A 65 7.54 3.71 -3.45
CA LEU A 65 8.33 3.69 -4.69
C LEU A 65 7.48 3.40 -5.95
N VAL A 66 6.25 2.90 -5.78
CA VAL A 66 5.34 2.62 -6.90
C VAL A 66 4.61 3.90 -7.27
N VAL A 67 4.72 4.32 -8.54
CA VAL A 67 3.91 5.42 -9.09
C VAL A 67 2.47 4.94 -9.27
N ALA A 68 1.50 5.68 -8.75
CA ALA A 68 0.08 5.33 -8.88
C ALA A 68 -0.38 5.49 -10.34
N ARG A 69 -0.89 4.40 -10.95
CA ARG A 69 -1.46 4.44 -12.30
C ARG A 69 -2.95 4.17 -12.29
N SER A 70 -3.64 4.78 -13.23
CA SER A 70 -5.06 4.53 -13.41
C SER A 70 -5.30 3.06 -13.77
N GLY A 71 -6.26 2.42 -13.10
CA GLY A 71 -6.60 1.02 -13.33
C GLY A 71 -5.79 0.02 -12.50
N ASP A 72 -4.78 0.43 -11.74
CA ASP A 72 -4.08 -0.48 -10.84
C ASP A 72 -5.05 -1.10 -9.82
N VAL A 73 -4.85 -2.38 -9.53
CA VAL A 73 -5.49 -3.10 -8.42
C VAL A 73 -4.43 -3.29 -7.34
N ILE A 74 -4.66 -2.66 -6.20
CA ILE A 74 -3.71 -2.64 -5.09
C ILE A 74 -4.39 -3.22 -3.86
N GLU A 75 -3.66 -4.08 -3.14
CA GLU A 75 -4.19 -4.76 -1.97
C GLU A 75 -3.25 -4.59 -0.76
N PRO A 76 -3.81 -4.50 0.46
CA PRO A 76 -3.04 -4.54 1.68
C PRO A 76 -2.25 -5.86 1.76
N GLN A 77 -0.96 -5.79 2.13
CA GLN A 77 -0.15 -6.98 2.34
C GLN A 77 -0.13 -7.36 3.83
N ASP A 78 -1.16 -8.10 4.24
CA ASP A 78 -1.19 -8.77 5.54
C ASP A 78 -0.72 -10.22 5.41
N GLU A 79 0.47 -10.50 5.91
CA GLU A 79 1.11 -11.83 5.94
C GLU A 79 0.39 -12.85 6.87
N ARG A 80 -0.80 -12.49 7.40
CA ARG A 80 -1.66 -13.35 8.20
C ARG A 80 -2.67 -14.16 7.37
N ARG A 81 -2.85 -13.86 6.08
CA ARG A 81 -3.95 -14.44 5.29
C ARG A 81 -3.69 -15.83 4.69
N GLU A 82 -2.49 -16.41 4.86
CA GLU A 82 -2.07 -17.65 4.17
C GLU A 82 -1.41 -18.70 5.09
N ARG A 83 -1.90 -18.88 6.32
CA ARG A 83 -1.64 -20.10 7.10
C ARG A 83 -2.97 -20.63 7.64
N THR A 84 -3.65 -21.39 6.79
CA THR A 84 -4.53 -22.50 7.22
C THR A 84 -3.68 -23.75 7.25
#